data_AF-A0AAT9HG52-F1
#
_entry.id   AF-A0AAT9HG52-F1
#
_cell.length_a   1.000
_cell.length_b   1.000
_cell.length_c   1.000
_cell.angle_alpha   90.00
_cell.angle_beta   90.00
_cell.angle_gamma   90.00
#
_symmetry.space_group_name_H-M   'P 1'
#
loop_
_entity.id
_entity.type
_entity.pdbx_description
1 polymer ?
#
loop_
_entity_poly.entity_id
_entity_poly.type
_entity_poly.pdbx_seq_one_letter_code
_entity_poly.pdbx_strand_id
1 'polypeptide(L)' 'MYDNDIMAVAGLSVAAEMGLRVPDDVSLLAWDDSQLCRLTHPTLSAMSHDVHGFGAEVARTLFGVIAGEERGLTPYRPLC' A
#
# COMPACT_ATOMS: atom_id res chain seq x y z
N MET A 1 12.43 -1.01 0.48
CA MET A 1 10.97 -1.16 0.39
C MET A 1 10.47 -1.50 1.77
N TYR A 2 9.46 -0.78 2.26
CA TYR A 2 8.90 -0.93 3.59
C TYR A 2 7.42 -1.30 3.49
N ASP A 3 6.98 -2.15 4.41
CA ASP A 3 5.61 -2.70 4.45
C ASP A 3 4.55 -1.68 4.86
N ASN A 4 4.95 -0.54 5.41
CA ASN A 4 4.06 0.57 5.72
C ASN A 4 4.84 1.89 5.76
N ASP A 5 4.08 2.98 5.82
CA ASP A 5 4.56 4.34 5.63
C ASP A 5 5.33 4.83 6.83
N ILE A 6 4.92 4.44 8.04
CA ILE A 6 5.60 4.81 9.28
C ILE A 6 7.03 4.26 9.28
N MET A 7 7.19 3.00 8.84
CA MET A 7 8.52 2.39 8.69
C MET A 7 9.33 3.05 7.58
N ALA A 8 8.69 3.44 6.47
CA ALA A 8 9.35 4.19 5.40
C ALA A 8 9.83 5.57 5.86
N VAL A 9 9.04 6.30 6.66
CA VAL A 9 9.43 7.58 7.28
C VAL A 9 10.62 7.38 8.23
N ALA A 10 10.57 6.36 9.09
CA ALA A 10 11.69 6.06 9.98
C ALA A 10 12.97 5.72 9.19
N GLY A 11 12.84 4.94 8.11
CA GLY A 11 13.93 4.65 7.19
C GLY A 11 14.51 5.89 6.53
N LEU A 12 13.66 6.85 6.15
CA LEU A 12 14.08 8.14 5.60
C LEU A 12 14.89 8.96 6.62
N SER A 13 14.46 8.99 7.88
CA SER A 13 15.21 9.66 8.96
C SER A 13 16.58 9.04 9.17
N VAL A 14 16.66 7.70 9.22
CA VAL A 14 17.94 6.99 9.39
C VAL A 14 18.86 7.21 8.17
N ALA A 15 18.33 7.19 6.95
CA ALA A 15 19.13 7.49 5.75
C ALA A 15 19.75 8.89 5.82
N ALA A 16 18.99 9.88 6.30
CA ALA A 16 19.51 11.24 6.51
C ALA A 16 20.59 11.29 7.60
N GLU A 17 20.43 10.58 8.71
CA GLU A 17 21.45 10.44 9.77
C GLU A 17 22.74 9.80 9.25
N MET A 18 22.63 8.89 8.29
CA MET A 18 23.76 8.25 7.62
C MET A 18 24.38 9.11 6.50
N GLY A 19 23.82 10.30 6.22
CA GLY A 19 24.27 11.19 5.16
C GLY A 19 23.94 10.71 3.74
N LEU A 20 23.02 9.76 3.59
CA LEU A 20 22.55 9.28 2.29
C LEU A 20 21.45 10.19 1.75
N ARG A 21 21.53 10.55 0.46
CA ARG A 21 20.50 11.34 -0.22
C ARG A 21 19.45 10.40 -0.78
N VAL A 22 18.19 10.70 -0.50
CA VAL A 22 17.03 10.08 -1.13
C VAL A 22 16.49 11.04 -2.19
N PRO A 23 16.32 10.65 -3.46
CA PRO A 23 16.50 9.30 -4.01
C PRO A 23 17.92 9.01 -4.58
N ASP A 24 18.82 9.98 -4.61
CA ASP A 24 20.08 9.91 -5.39
C ASP A 24 21.01 8.73 -5.02
N ASP A 25 21.17 8.46 -3.73
CA ASP A 25 22.06 7.42 -3.22
C ASP A 25 21.26 6.16 -2.83
N VAL A 26 20.03 6.34 -2.34
CA VAL A 26 19.11 5.25 -2.02
C VAL A 26 17.66 5.66 -2.29
N SER A 27 16.90 4.78 -2.91
CA SER A 27 15.47 4.96 -3.14
C SER A 27 14.62 4.21 -2.11
N LEU A 28 13.59 4.87 -1.61
CA LEU A 28 12.65 4.31 -0.64
C LEU A 28 11.25 4.21 -1.25
N LEU A 29 10.55 3.13 -0.93
CA LEU A 29 9.18 2.87 -1.35
C LEU A 29 8.38 2.36 -0.15
N ALA A 30 7.24 3.00 0.12
CA ALA A 30 6.24 2.57 1.08
C ALA A 30 5.17 1.71 0.40
N TRP A 31 4.67 0.71 1.11
CA TRP A 31 3.61 -0.16 0.60
C TRP A 31 2.22 0.48 0.67
N ASP A 32 1.96 1.33 1.67
CA ASP A 32 0.69 2.06 1.77
C ASP A 32 0.85 3.50 1.26
N ASP A 33 -0.26 4.12 0.84
CA ASP A 33 -0.30 5.53 0.43
C ASP A 33 -1.15 6.34 1.42
N SER A 34 -0.62 6.54 2.63
CA SER A 34 -1.21 7.45 3.61
C SER A 34 -0.72 8.88 3.45
N GLN A 35 -1.31 9.79 4.24
CA GLN A 35 -0.88 11.19 4.25
C GLN A 35 0.58 11.37 4.67
N LEU A 36 1.16 10.43 5.42
CA LEU A 36 2.57 10.51 5.83
C LEU A 36 3.52 10.58 4.64
N CYS A 37 3.26 9.82 3.58
CA CYS A 37 4.10 9.81 2.37
C CYS A 37 4.19 11.19 1.69
N ARG A 38 3.16 12.03 1.84
CA ARG A 38 3.10 13.40 1.30
C ARG A 38 3.66 14.47 2.25
N LEU A 39 3.81 14.17 3.53
CA LEU A 39 4.24 15.11 4.56
C LEU A 39 5.74 15.04 4.87
N THR A 40 6.46 14.04 4.35
CA THR A 40 7.91 13.93 4.52
C THR A 40 8.69 14.80 3.53
N HIS A 41 9.94 15.10 3.88
CA HIS A 41 10.90 15.73 2.98
C HIS A 41 12.18 14.89 2.86
N PRO A 42 12.50 14.37 1.66
CA PRO A 42 11.67 14.31 0.45
C PRO A 42 10.35 13.52 0.64
N THR A 43 9.37 13.74 -0.25
CA THR A 43 8.14 12.95 -0.25
C THR A 43 8.44 11.50 -0.61
N LEU A 44 7.72 10.56 -0.01
CA LEU A 44 7.92 9.13 -0.25
C LEU A 44 7.11 8.65 -1.46
N SER A 45 7.74 7.83 -2.29
CA SER A 45 7.00 7.03 -3.27
C SER A 45 6.23 5.93 -2.55
N ALA A 46 4.97 5.75 -2.92
CA ALA A 46 4.06 4.80 -2.30
C ALA A 46 3.36 3.94 -3.35
N MET A 47 3.08 2.69 -3.02
CA MET A 47 2.14 1.88 -3.78
C MET A 47 0.73 2.10 -3.22
N SER A 48 -0.25 2.28 -4.09
CA SER A 48 -1.63 2.49 -3.70
C SER A 48 -2.49 1.33 -4.20
N HIS A 49 -3.29 0.77 -3.30
CA HIS A 49 -4.20 -0.31 -3.59
C HIS A 49 -5.63 0.25 -3.62
N ASP A 50 -6.47 -0.19 -4.56
CA ASP A 50 -7.89 0.15 -4.54
C ASP A 50 -8.64 -0.64 -3.45
N VAL A 51 -8.37 -0.27 -2.21
CA VAL A 51 -8.97 -0.87 -1.01
C VAL A 51 -10.48 -0.67 -0.98
N HIS A 52 -10.98 0.41 -1.57
CA HIS A 52 -12.40 0.68 -1.67
C HIS A 52 -13.09 -0.22 -2.69
N GLY A 53 -12.53 -0.37 -3.89
CA GLY A 53 -13.03 -1.29 -4.90
C GLY A 53 -12.97 -2.74 -4.42
N PHE A 54 -11.87 -3.13 -3.77
CA PHE A 54 -11.75 -4.44 -3.15
C PHE A 54 -12.79 -4.67 -2.06
N GLY A 55 -12.97 -3.71 -1.14
CA GLY A 55 -13.99 -3.80 -0.09
C GLY A 55 -15.41 -3.89 -0.65
N ALA A 56 -15.72 -3.14 -1.71
CA ALA A 56 -17.00 -3.21 -2.39
C ALA A 56 -17.23 -4.60 -3.03
N GLU A 57 -16.20 -5.21 -3.61
CA GLU A 57 -16.29 -6.56 -4.19
C GLU A 57 -16.47 -7.64 -3.12
N VAL A 58 -15.74 -7.54 -2.00
CA VAL A 58 -15.92 -8.42 -0.85
C VAL A 58 -17.34 -8.33 -0.30
N ALA A 59 -17.86 -7.11 -0.13
CA ALA A 59 -19.23 -6.89 0.34
C ALA A 59 -20.27 -7.48 -0.63
N ARG A 60 -20.14 -7.23 -1.94
CA ARG A 60 -21.01 -7.83 -2.97
C ARG A 60 -21.00 -9.34 -2.91
N THR A 61 -19.81 -9.94 -2.81
CA THR A 61 -19.64 -11.39 -2.74
C THR A 61 -20.29 -11.97 -1.48
N LEU A 62 -20.09 -11.33 -0.33
CA LEU A 62 -20.70 -11.75 0.94
C LEU A 62 -22.23 -11.72 0.87
N PHE A 63 -22.81 -10.65 0.31
CA PHE A 63 -24.27 -10.57 0.15
C PHE A 63 -24.82 -11.62 -0.81
N GLY A 64 -24.11 -11.94 -1.90
CA GLY A 64 -24.49 -13.04 -2.80
C GLY A 64 -24.52 -14.40 -2.10
N VAL A 65 -23.51 -14.69 -1.27
CA VAL A 65 -23.47 -15.93 -0.46
C VAL A 65 -24.63 -15.98 0.53
N ILE A 66 -24.93 -14.86 1.21
CA ILE A 66 -26.08 -14.77 2.14
C ILE A 66 -27.42 -14.98 1.41
N ALA A 67 -27.53 -14.49 0.16
CA ALA A 67 -28.71 -14.67 -0.67
C ALA A 67 -28.83 -16.09 -1.28
N GLY A 68 -27.87 -16.98 -1.04
CA GLY A 68 -27.85 -18.34 -1.56
C GLY A 68 -27.38 -18.45 -3.02
N GLU A 69 -26.68 -17.45 -3.54
CA GLU A 69 -26.06 -17.52 -4.87
C GLU A 69 -24.87 -18.48 -4.86
N GLU A 70 -24.93 -19.58 -5.62
CA GLU A 70 -23.74 -20.39 -5.90
C GLU A 70 -22.87 -19.68 -6.95
N ARG A 71 -21.92 -18.87 -6.49
CA ARG A 71 -20.78 -18.45 -7.32
C ARG A 71 -19.60 -19.37 -7.02
N GLY A 72 -19.19 -20.13 -8.03
CA GLY A 72 -17.91 -20.84 -7.99
C GLY A 72 -16.81 -19.83 -7.66
N LEU A 73 -16.08 -20.08 -6.58
CA LEU A 73 -14.93 -19.28 -6.14
C LEU A 73 -14.00 -19.08 -7.32
N THR A 74 -14.06 -17.91 -7.95
CA THR A 74 -13.08 -17.55 -8.97
C THR A 74 -11.81 -17.24 -8.19
N PRO A 75 -10.69 -17.95 -8.43
CA PRO A 75 -9.49 -17.76 -7.62
C PRO A 75 -9.03 -16.31 -7.73
N TYR A 76 -8.73 -15.70 -6.57
CA TYR A 76 -8.14 -14.37 -6.47
C TYR A 76 -6.89 -14.32 -7.37
N ARG A 77 -6.96 -13.53 -8.44
CA ARG A 77 -5.80 -13.17 -9.26
C ARG A 77 -5.36 -11.78 -8.83
N PRO A 78 -4.25 -11.65 -8.09
CA PRO A 78 -3.70 -10.33 -7.81
C PRO A 78 -3.35 -9.65 -9.14
N LEU A 79 -3.76 -8.38 -9.27
CA LEU A 79 -3.29 -7.51 -10.34
C LEU A 79 -1.80 -7.25 -10.05
N CYS A 80 -0.92 -7.74 -10.94
CA CYS A 80 0.45 -7.24 -11.02
C CYS A 80 0.45 -5.91 -11.79
#